data_AF-A0AAE0TDV7-F1
#
_entry.id   AF-A0AAE0TDV7-F1
#
_cell.length_a   1.000
_cell.length_b   1.000
_cell.length_c   1.000
_cell.angle_alpha   90.00
_cell.angle_beta   90.00
_cell.angle_gamma   90.00
#
_symmetry.space_group_name_H-M   'P 1'
#
loop_
_entity.id
_entity.type
_entity.pdbx_description
1 polymer ?
#
loop_
_entity_poly.entity_id
_entity_poly.type
_entity_poly.pdbx_seq_one_letter_code
_entity_poly.pdbx_strand_id
1 'polypeptide(L)'
;MTLSELHTVMTNGFATVAGSTLGIYIMYGAPANHLLSASVMSAPAALAMSKLFYPETVKNKNREEECKIPKLGSGIIDAASIGAVGAISIVAHILSSVIAFISLLEFVNVTLQWFGDRVGLTPPDYPSLTFQLICSYIFWPMVYLMGVEPEDCSVVARMVGVKTFVNEFIAYEDLGIVKRNREAFRNYNGTWRKDNSGNIILESVNRTLKGGVMSVS
;
A
#
# COMPACT_ATOMS: atom_id res chain seq x y z
N MET A 1 -3.06 -13.74 -28.97
CA MET A 1 -2.20 -13.80 -27.78
C MET A 1 -2.27 -15.20 -27.22
N THR A 2 -1.16 -15.77 -26.76
CA THR A 2 -1.15 -17.04 -26.02
C THR A 2 -1.62 -16.84 -24.58
N LEU A 3 -1.92 -17.92 -23.86
CA LEU A 3 -2.28 -17.83 -22.43
C LEU A 3 -1.13 -17.31 -21.57
N SER A 4 0.12 -17.63 -21.93
CA SER A 4 1.29 -17.11 -21.23
C SER A 4 1.50 -15.61 -21.50
N GLU A 5 1.23 -15.13 -22.71
CA GLU A 5 1.19 -13.69 -23.00
C GLU A 5 0.07 -12.97 -22.24
N LEU A 6 -1.13 -13.57 -22.17
CA LEU A 6 -2.24 -12.99 -21.39
C LEU A 6 -1.88 -12.94 -19.91
N HIS A 7 -1.31 -14.01 -19.36
CA HIS A 7 -0.82 -14.04 -17.98
C HIS A 7 0.22 -12.94 -17.75
N THR A 8 1.17 -12.76 -18.69
CA THR A 8 2.18 -11.69 -18.63
C THR A 8 1.54 -10.30 -18.55
N VAL A 9 0.54 -10.03 -19.39
CA VAL A 9 -0.16 -8.73 -19.39
C VAL A 9 -0.91 -8.50 -18.08
N MET A 10 -1.57 -9.53 -17.54
CA MET A 10 -2.28 -9.43 -16.26
C MET A 10 -1.32 -9.25 -15.08
N THR A 11 -0.25 -10.05 -14.99
CA THR A 11 0.77 -9.93 -13.93
C THR A 11 1.40 -8.53 -13.94
N ASN A 12 1.74 -8.01 -15.12
CA ASN A 12 2.32 -6.67 -15.25
C ASN A 12 1.32 -5.57 -14.83
N GLY A 13 0.02 -5.76 -15.12
CA GLY A 13 -1.04 -4.86 -14.67
C GLY A 13 -1.18 -4.80 -13.14
N PHE A 14 -1.09 -5.94 -12.45
CA PHE A 14 -1.17 -5.99 -10.98
C PHE A 14 0.12 -5.61 -10.25
N ALA A 15 1.28 -5.78 -10.90
CA ALA A 15 2.58 -5.48 -10.30
C ALA A 15 2.96 -3.98 -10.34
N THR A 16 2.24 -3.19 -11.15
CA THR A 16 2.51 -1.77 -11.37
C THR A 16 1.41 -0.89 -10.78
N VAL A 17 1.71 0.39 -10.56
CA VAL A 17 0.72 1.39 -10.14
C VAL A 17 0.46 2.36 -11.29
N ALA A 18 -0.78 2.87 -11.36
CA ALA A 18 -1.12 3.87 -12.36
C ALA A 18 -0.46 5.23 -12.02
N GLY A 19 -0.04 5.96 -13.05
CA GLY A 19 0.53 7.31 -12.86
C GLY A 19 -0.47 8.29 -12.20
N SER A 20 -1.77 8.07 -12.37
CA SER A 20 -2.83 8.85 -11.72
C SER A 20 -2.84 8.70 -10.20
N THR A 21 -2.57 7.52 -9.66
CA THR A 21 -2.56 7.25 -8.22
C THR A 21 -1.21 7.57 -7.57
N LEU A 22 -0.14 7.54 -8.36
CA LEU A 22 1.22 7.91 -7.92
C LEU A 22 1.28 9.33 -7.33
N GLY A 23 0.55 10.29 -7.92
CA GLY A 23 0.47 11.66 -7.38
C GLY A 23 -0.10 11.71 -5.97
N ILE A 24 -1.12 10.90 -5.66
CA ILE A 24 -1.75 10.85 -4.33
C ILE A 24 -0.75 10.28 -3.30
N TYR A 25 0.01 9.26 -3.66
CA TYR A 25 1.02 8.69 -2.75
C TYR A 25 2.15 9.68 -2.44
N ILE A 26 2.54 10.51 -3.42
CA ILE A 26 3.48 11.62 -3.18
C ILE A 26 2.89 12.62 -2.19
N MET A 27 1.60 12.96 -2.32
CA MET A 27 0.91 13.86 -1.38
C MET A 27 0.84 13.28 0.04
N TYR A 28 0.70 11.96 0.19
CA TYR A 28 0.80 11.28 1.49
C TYR A 28 2.22 11.24 2.05
N GLY A 29 3.24 11.67 1.30
CA GLY A 29 4.60 11.83 1.78
C GLY A 29 5.58 10.74 1.33
N ALA A 30 5.16 9.85 0.42
CA ALA A 30 6.08 8.90 -0.20
C ALA A 30 7.06 9.61 -1.15
N PRO A 31 8.37 9.30 -1.09
CA PRO A 31 9.35 9.97 -1.95
C PRO A 31 9.15 9.58 -3.42
N ALA A 32 8.95 10.59 -4.27
CA ALA A 32 8.70 10.41 -5.71
C ALA A 32 9.80 9.57 -6.39
N ASN A 33 11.06 9.74 -5.99
CA ASN A 33 12.20 8.97 -6.51
C ASN A 33 12.03 7.46 -6.28
N HIS A 34 11.51 7.04 -5.13
CA HIS A 34 11.28 5.62 -4.84
C HIS A 34 10.06 5.08 -5.59
N LEU A 35 8.99 5.87 -5.72
CA LEU A 35 7.80 5.46 -6.48
C LEU A 35 8.09 5.29 -7.97
N LEU A 36 8.85 6.22 -8.56
CA LEU A 36 9.24 6.17 -9.97
C LEU A 36 10.19 5.00 -10.25
N SER A 37 11.24 4.84 -9.43
CA SER A 37 12.17 3.72 -9.57
C SER A 37 11.47 2.37 -9.38
N ALA A 38 10.61 2.23 -8.37
CA ALA A 38 9.81 1.02 -8.17
C ALA A 38 8.92 0.71 -9.37
N SER A 39 8.25 1.72 -9.95
CA SER A 39 7.39 1.53 -11.13
C SER A 39 8.17 1.01 -12.35
N VAL A 40 9.37 1.53 -12.58
CA VAL A 40 10.26 1.07 -13.67
C VAL A 40 10.79 -0.33 -13.40
N MET A 41 11.14 -0.66 -12.15
CA MET A 41 11.63 -1.99 -11.75
C MET A 41 10.53 -3.06 -11.80
N SER A 42 9.27 -2.69 -11.54
CA SER A 42 8.13 -3.62 -11.57
C SER A 42 7.93 -4.26 -12.94
N ALA A 43 8.16 -3.56 -14.04
CA ALA A 43 7.93 -4.10 -15.39
C ALA A 43 8.81 -5.33 -15.73
N PRO A 44 10.16 -5.28 -15.63
CA PRO A 44 10.99 -6.45 -15.87
C PRO A 44 10.82 -7.52 -14.78
N ALA A 45 10.58 -7.13 -13.52
CA ALA A 45 10.34 -8.09 -12.43
C ALA A 45 9.03 -8.89 -12.65
N ALA A 46 7.95 -8.22 -13.05
CA ALA A 46 6.68 -8.85 -13.34
C ALA A 46 6.76 -9.81 -14.53
N LEU A 47 7.50 -9.42 -15.59
CA LEU A 47 7.77 -10.29 -16.73
C LEU A 47 8.52 -11.55 -16.29
N ALA A 48 9.60 -11.39 -15.52
CA ALA A 48 10.41 -12.51 -15.04
C ALA A 48 9.58 -13.46 -14.17
N MET A 49 8.82 -12.92 -13.20
CA MET A 49 7.94 -13.73 -12.36
C MET A 49 6.84 -14.42 -13.16
N SER A 50 6.22 -13.73 -14.11
CA SER A 50 5.17 -14.30 -14.96
C SER A 50 5.68 -15.49 -15.79
N LYS A 51 6.88 -15.38 -16.38
CA LYS A 51 7.48 -16.47 -17.16
C LYS A 51 8.05 -17.60 -16.30
N LEU A 52 8.36 -17.33 -15.03
CA LEU A 52 8.74 -18.35 -14.06
C LEU A 52 7.53 -19.18 -13.62
N PHE A 53 6.39 -18.52 -13.37
CA PHE A 53 5.13 -19.19 -13.00
C PHE A 53 4.42 -19.88 -14.17
N TYR A 54 4.36 -19.21 -15.33
CA TYR A 54 3.65 -19.71 -16.50
C TYR A 54 4.51 -19.53 -17.77
N PRO A 55 5.49 -20.44 -18.00
CA PRO A 55 6.42 -20.34 -19.12
C PRO A 55 5.72 -20.46 -20.47
N GLU A 56 6.32 -19.88 -21.50
CA GLU A 56 5.81 -19.96 -22.86
C GLU A 56 6.07 -21.36 -23.44
N THR A 57 5.01 -22.09 -23.76
CA THR A 57 5.10 -23.44 -24.34
C THR A 57 4.77 -23.46 -25.83
N VAL A 58 4.11 -22.42 -26.34
CA VAL A 58 3.67 -22.32 -27.73
C VAL A 58 4.54 -21.31 -28.47
N LYS A 59 5.17 -21.72 -29.57
CA LYS A 59 5.85 -20.78 -30.47
C LYS A 59 4.82 -19.87 -31.13
N ASN A 60 5.01 -18.57 -30.95
CA ASN A 60 4.08 -17.56 -31.45
C ASN A 60 3.97 -17.64 -32.98
N LYS A 61 2.75 -17.57 -33.51
CA LYS A 61 2.52 -17.33 -34.94
C LYS A 61 2.84 -15.86 -35.20
N ASN A 62 3.70 -15.60 -36.18
CA ASN A 62 4.11 -14.26 -36.65
C ASN A 62 2.94 -13.27 -36.61
N ARG A 63 3.10 -12.19 -35.85
CA ARG A 63 2.07 -11.15 -35.64
C ARG A 63 2.34 -10.00 -36.62
N GLU A 64 1.99 -10.22 -37.88
CA GLU A 64 2.00 -9.18 -38.95
C GLU A 64 0.65 -8.45 -39.06
N GLU A 65 -0.25 -8.61 -38.09
CA GLU A 65 -1.48 -7.83 -38.07
C GLU A 65 -1.19 -6.42 -37.54
N GLU A 66 -1.25 -5.42 -38.42
CA GLU A 66 -1.23 -4.00 -38.05
C GLU A 66 -2.31 -3.74 -37.00
N CYS A 67 -1.88 -3.46 -35.77
CA CYS A 67 -2.75 -3.03 -34.70
C CYS A 67 -3.31 -1.65 -35.07
N LYS A 68 -4.53 -1.61 -35.64
CA LYS A 68 -5.23 -0.36 -35.92
C LYS A 68 -5.69 0.25 -34.61
N ILE A 69 -4.89 1.17 -34.07
CA ILE A 69 -5.29 2.00 -32.92
C ILE A 69 -6.33 3.00 -33.43
N PRO A 70 -7.58 2.96 -32.95
CA PRO A 70 -8.57 3.96 -33.33
C PRO A 70 -8.09 5.34 -32.86
N LYS A 71 -8.07 6.33 -33.76
CA LYS A 71 -7.74 7.72 -33.38
C LYS A 71 -8.86 8.27 -32.52
N LEU A 72 -8.61 8.42 -31.23
CA LEU A 72 -9.47 9.17 -30.32
C LEU A 72 -9.01 10.64 -30.32
N GLY A 73 -9.87 11.51 -30.84
CA GLY A 73 -9.67 12.96 -30.85
C GLY A 73 -8.80 13.48 -31.99
N SER A 74 -8.96 14.77 -32.29
CA SER A 74 -8.30 15.43 -33.43
C SER A 74 -7.15 16.38 -33.03
N GLY A 75 -6.92 16.59 -31.72
CA GLY A 75 -5.84 17.45 -31.22
C GLY A 75 -5.54 17.26 -29.72
N ILE A 76 -4.50 17.95 -29.23
CA ILE A 76 -4.00 17.83 -27.83
C ILE A 76 -5.07 18.19 -26.80
N ILE A 77 -5.84 19.27 -27.06
CA ILE A 77 -6.89 19.74 -26.15
C ILE A 77 -8.05 18.74 -26.08
N ASP A 78 -8.41 18.18 -27.22
CA ASP A 78 -9.49 17.19 -27.35
C ASP A 78 -9.11 15.88 -26.64
N ALA A 79 -7.89 15.39 -26.88
CA ALA A 79 -7.34 14.23 -26.16
C ALA A 79 -7.27 14.45 -24.64
N ALA A 80 -6.85 15.64 -24.18
CA ALA A 80 -6.82 15.98 -22.76
C ALA A 80 -8.23 16.01 -22.15
N SER A 81 -9.21 16.56 -22.89
CA SER A 81 -10.60 16.65 -22.45
C SER A 81 -11.25 15.26 -22.34
N ILE A 82 -11.04 14.40 -23.34
CA ILE A 82 -11.49 13.00 -23.33
C ILE A 82 -10.89 12.25 -22.15
N GLY A 83 -9.58 12.42 -21.89
CA GLY A 83 -8.90 11.81 -20.75
C GLY A 83 -9.47 12.28 -19.40
N ALA A 84 -9.71 13.60 -19.25
CA ALA A 84 -10.27 14.17 -18.03
C ALA A 84 -11.70 13.67 -17.76
N VAL A 85 -12.56 13.64 -18.79
CA VAL A 85 -13.94 13.13 -18.66
C VAL A 85 -13.94 11.63 -18.36
N GLY A 86 -13.08 10.86 -19.02
CA GLY A 86 -12.94 9.42 -18.76
C GLY A 86 -12.44 9.10 -17.35
N ALA A 87 -11.63 9.98 -16.75
CA ALA A 87 -11.12 9.78 -15.40
C ALA A 87 -12.22 9.92 -14.32
N ILE A 88 -13.32 10.63 -14.59
CA ILE A 88 -14.37 10.90 -13.59
C ILE A 88 -14.97 9.59 -13.06
N SER A 89 -15.33 8.67 -13.95
CA SER A 89 -15.92 7.38 -13.53
C SER A 89 -14.92 6.52 -12.77
N ILE A 90 -13.66 6.48 -13.21
CA ILE A 90 -12.58 5.74 -12.55
C ILE A 90 -12.38 6.25 -11.12
N VAL A 91 -12.28 7.57 -10.95
CA VAL A 91 -12.12 8.20 -9.63
C VAL A 91 -13.34 7.93 -8.74
N ALA A 92 -14.56 8.02 -9.29
CA ALA A 92 -15.77 7.71 -8.55
C ALA A 92 -15.80 6.25 -8.03
N HIS A 93 -15.38 5.29 -8.86
CA HIS A 93 -15.27 3.89 -8.44
C HIS A 93 -14.22 3.68 -7.35
N ILE A 94 -13.05 4.32 -7.47
CA ILE A 94 -11.99 4.24 -6.45
C ILE A 94 -12.49 4.80 -5.11
N LEU A 95 -13.08 6.00 -5.11
CA LEU A 95 -13.59 6.64 -3.88
C LEU A 95 -14.68 5.79 -3.21
N SER A 96 -15.64 5.30 -4.00
CA SER A 96 -16.71 4.44 -3.49
C SER A 96 -16.15 3.15 -2.85
N SER A 97 -15.21 2.50 -3.54
CA SER A 97 -14.55 1.29 -3.04
C SER A 97 -13.74 1.55 -1.76
N VAL A 98 -12.98 2.64 -1.70
CA VAL A 98 -12.19 3.01 -0.51
C VAL A 98 -13.10 3.24 0.70
N ILE A 99 -14.20 3.98 0.55
CA ILE A 99 -15.15 4.22 1.64
C ILE A 99 -15.76 2.90 2.14
N ALA A 100 -16.13 2.00 1.22
CA ALA A 100 -16.65 0.68 1.58
C ALA A 100 -15.62 -0.16 2.35
N PHE A 101 -14.36 -0.17 1.89
CA PHE A 101 -13.30 -0.93 2.56
C PHE A 101 -12.91 -0.36 3.92
N ILE A 102 -12.88 0.97 4.09
CA ILE A 102 -12.66 1.60 5.40
C ILE A 102 -13.79 1.19 6.37
N SER A 103 -15.03 1.26 5.92
CA SER A 103 -16.19 0.88 6.73
C SER A 103 -16.14 -0.59 7.14
N LEU A 104 -15.76 -1.47 6.22
CA LEU A 104 -15.61 -2.90 6.48
C LEU A 104 -14.45 -3.19 7.43
N LEU A 105 -13.29 -2.54 7.22
CA LEU A 105 -12.11 -2.68 8.07
C LEU A 105 -12.44 -2.26 9.50
N GLU A 106 -13.17 -1.16 9.68
CA GLU A 106 -13.53 -0.68 11.01
C GLU A 106 -14.61 -1.53 11.67
N PHE A 107 -15.55 -2.08 10.89
CA PHE A 107 -16.47 -3.10 11.38
C PHE A 107 -15.73 -4.36 11.88
N VAL A 108 -14.72 -4.84 11.12
CA VAL A 108 -13.88 -5.97 11.52
C VAL A 108 -13.07 -5.63 12.77
N ASN A 109 -12.50 -4.42 12.86
CA ASN A 109 -11.74 -3.98 14.03
C ASN A 109 -12.59 -3.94 15.29
N VAL A 110 -13.77 -3.34 15.25
CA VAL A 110 -14.69 -3.31 16.40
C VAL A 110 -15.12 -4.72 16.80
N THR A 111 -15.38 -5.58 15.82
CA THR A 111 -15.74 -6.99 16.09
C THR A 111 -14.58 -7.74 16.74
N LEU A 112 -13.36 -7.58 16.24
CA LEU A 112 -12.14 -8.19 16.81
C LEU A 112 -11.85 -7.67 18.21
N GLN A 113 -12.00 -6.36 18.44
CA GLN A 113 -11.86 -5.76 19.77
C GLN A 113 -12.87 -6.37 20.75
N TRP A 114 -14.14 -6.48 20.34
CA TRP A 114 -15.19 -7.12 21.14
C TRP A 114 -14.84 -8.57 21.52
N PHE A 115 -14.28 -9.35 20.59
CA PHE A 115 -13.78 -10.70 20.89
C PHE A 115 -12.55 -10.67 21.79
N GLY A 116 -11.60 -9.76 21.54
CA GLY A 116 -10.39 -9.59 22.35
C GLY A 116 -10.71 -9.30 23.81
N ASP A 117 -11.69 -8.44 24.05
CA ASP A 117 -12.16 -8.10 25.40
C ASP A 117 -12.71 -9.31 26.17
N ARG A 118 -13.29 -10.29 25.48
CA ARG A 118 -13.79 -11.54 26.10
C ARG A 118 -12.68 -12.51 26.48
N VAL A 119 -11.53 -12.45 25.79
CA VAL A 119 -10.37 -13.31 26.03
C VAL A 119 -9.35 -12.63 26.96
N GLY A 120 -9.64 -11.40 27.43
CA GLY A 120 -8.76 -10.63 28.31
C GLY A 120 -7.64 -9.89 27.59
N LEU A 121 -7.74 -9.73 26.26
CA LEU A 121 -6.83 -8.94 25.44
C LEU A 121 -7.25 -7.46 25.44
N THR A 122 -7.35 -6.88 26.64
CA THR A 122 -7.80 -5.49 26.82
C THR A 122 -6.63 -4.63 27.32
N PRO A 123 -6.51 -3.37 26.85
CA PRO A 123 -5.56 -2.41 27.42
C PRO A 123 -5.83 -2.15 28.92
N PRO A 124 -4.80 -1.94 29.76
CA PRO A 124 -3.42 -1.66 29.39
C PRO A 124 -2.52 -2.90 29.27
N ASP A 125 -2.95 -4.08 29.72
CA ASP A 125 -2.07 -5.26 29.80
C ASP A 125 -1.69 -5.82 28.42
N TYR A 126 -2.61 -5.73 27.46
CA TYR A 126 -2.40 -6.18 26.07
C TYR A 126 -2.86 -5.13 25.05
N PRO A 127 -2.22 -5.07 23.86
CA PRO A 127 -2.72 -4.24 22.77
C PRO A 127 -4.09 -4.73 22.30
N SER A 128 -4.97 -3.79 21.96
CA SER A 128 -6.29 -4.11 21.41
C SER A 128 -6.18 -4.96 20.15
N LEU A 129 -6.97 -6.02 20.08
CA LEU A 129 -7.01 -6.91 18.93
C LEU A 129 -7.60 -6.17 17.72
N THR A 130 -6.76 -5.89 16.73
CA THR A 130 -7.14 -5.22 15.48
C THR A 130 -6.67 -6.04 14.28
N PHE A 131 -7.32 -5.84 13.13
CA PHE A 131 -6.91 -6.45 11.87
C PHE A 131 -5.45 -6.11 11.53
N GLN A 132 -5.06 -4.88 11.82
CA GLN A 132 -3.70 -4.38 11.68
C GLN A 132 -2.69 -5.15 12.54
N LEU A 133 -3.05 -5.48 13.78
CA LEU A 133 -2.19 -6.26 14.68
C LEU A 133 -2.02 -7.69 14.14
N ILE A 134 -3.10 -8.31 13.68
CA ILE A 134 -3.05 -9.65 13.06
C ILE A 134 -2.15 -9.63 11.83
N CYS A 135 -2.31 -8.63 10.95
CA CYS A 135 -1.44 -8.44 9.79
C CYS A 135 0.03 -8.28 10.17
N SER A 136 0.32 -7.50 11.23
CA SER A 136 1.68 -7.31 11.74
C SER A 136 2.35 -8.65 12.05
N TYR A 137 1.66 -9.56 12.75
CA TYR A 137 2.21 -10.88 13.08
C TYR A 137 2.34 -11.80 11.86
N ILE A 138 1.33 -11.84 10.97
CA ILE A 138 1.34 -12.73 9.80
C ILE A 138 2.45 -12.35 8.81
N PHE A 139 2.64 -11.04 8.56
CA PHE A 139 3.61 -10.55 7.58
C PHE A 139 4.99 -10.25 8.17
N TRP A 140 5.16 -10.37 9.50
CA TRP A 140 6.46 -10.16 10.16
C TRP A 140 7.61 -10.94 9.50
N PRO A 141 7.53 -12.27 9.28
CA PRO A 141 8.63 -13.01 8.66
C PRO A 141 8.89 -12.60 7.22
N MET A 142 7.86 -12.23 6.46
CA MET A 142 8.01 -11.77 5.08
C MET A 142 8.78 -10.45 5.03
N VAL A 143 8.43 -9.51 5.90
CA VAL A 143 9.06 -8.18 5.96
C VAL A 143 10.49 -8.26 6.48
N TYR A 144 10.75 -9.14 7.45
CA TYR A 144 12.10 -9.40 7.92
C TYR A 144 13.01 -9.93 6.80
N LEU A 145 12.50 -10.85 5.97
CA LEU A 145 13.22 -11.36 4.79
C LEU A 145 13.46 -10.30 3.70
N MET A 146 12.66 -9.22 3.67
CA MET A 146 12.89 -8.07 2.80
C MET A 146 14.03 -7.16 3.28
N GLY A 147 14.61 -7.43 4.46
CA GLY A 147 15.76 -6.70 5.00
C GLY A 147 15.40 -5.53 5.92
N VAL A 148 14.18 -5.49 6.47
CA VAL A 148 13.76 -4.48 7.44
C VAL A 148 14.33 -4.80 8.83
N GLU A 149 14.71 -3.78 9.58
CA GLU A 149 15.19 -3.94 10.95
C GLU A 149 14.12 -4.59 11.86
N PRO A 150 14.50 -5.50 12.78
CA PRO A 150 13.54 -6.21 13.63
C PRO A 150 12.58 -5.31 14.42
N GLU A 151 13.06 -4.13 14.83
CA GLU A 151 12.28 -3.15 15.59
C GLU A 151 11.13 -2.55 14.76
N ASP A 152 11.38 -2.35 13.47
CA ASP A 152 10.45 -1.73 12.52
C ASP A 152 9.58 -2.73 11.76
N CYS A 153 9.95 -4.02 11.80
CA CYS A 153 9.24 -5.09 11.12
C CYS A 153 7.75 -5.11 11.44
N SER A 154 7.36 -4.85 12.69
CA SER A 154 5.94 -4.83 13.10
C SER A 154 5.14 -3.71 12.42
N VAL A 155 5.74 -2.52 12.30
CA VAL A 155 5.12 -1.35 11.68
C VAL A 155 4.98 -1.55 10.18
N VAL A 156 6.04 -2.06 9.54
CA VAL A 156 6.05 -2.31 8.09
C VAL A 156 5.16 -3.51 7.72
N ALA A 157 5.15 -4.59 8.52
CA ALA A 157 4.30 -5.76 8.31
C ALA A 157 2.81 -5.41 8.37
N ARG A 158 2.43 -4.52 9.29
CA ARG A 158 1.07 -3.97 9.34
C ARG A 158 0.69 -3.26 8.04
N MET A 159 1.56 -2.38 7.52
CA MET A 159 1.33 -1.67 6.27
C MET A 159 1.23 -2.62 5.07
N VAL A 160 2.12 -3.62 5.01
CA VAL A 160 2.10 -4.64 3.96
C VAL A 160 0.79 -5.43 4.00
N GLY A 161 0.33 -5.87 5.16
CA GLY A 161 -0.93 -6.60 5.27
C GLY A 161 -2.16 -5.76 4.93
N VAL A 162 -2.22 -4.50 5.37
CA VAL A 162 -3.29 -3.56 4.98
C VAL A 162 -3.27 -3.31 3.47
N LYS A 163 -2.09 -3.18 2.86
CA LYS A 163 -1.95 -3.06 1.40
C LYS A 163 -2.49 -4.29 0.67
N THR A 164 -2.19 -5.49 1.16
CA THR A 164 -2.56 -6.75 0.49
C THR A 164 -4.05 -7.06 0.61
N PHE A 165 -4.64 -6.88 1.79
CA PHE A 165 -6.03 -7.30 2.04
C PHE A 165 -7.05 -6.18 1.90
N VAL A 166 -6.62 -4.92 1.99
CA VAL A 166 -7.54 -3.77 1.98
C VAL A 166 -7.29 -2.94 0.74
N ASN A 167 -6.21 -2.14 0.73
CA ASN A 167 -5.87 -1.26 -0.39
C ASN A 167 -4.49 -0.61 -0.15
N GLU A 168 -3.73 -0.34 -1.20
CA GLU A 168 -2.54 0.50 -1.15
C GLU A 168 -2.81 1.94 -0.67
N PHE A 169 -3.97 2.53 -0.95
CA PHE A 169 -4.27 3.91 -0.52
C PHE A 169 -4.21 4.10 0.99
N ILE A 170 -4.83 3.19 1.75
CA ILE A 170 -4.87 3.22 3.21
C ILE A 170 -3.47 2.94 3.79
N ALA A 171 -2.73 2.01 3.17
CA ALA A 171 -1.36 1.72 3.58
C ALA A 171 -0.41 2.92 3.38
N TYR A 172 -0.57 3.68 2.29
CA TYR A 172 0.22 4.89 2.04
C TYR A 172 -0.16 6.07 2.94
N GLU A 173 -1.44 6.21 3.30
CA GLU A 173 -1.86 7.18 4.31
C GLU A 173 -1.18 6.91 5.66
N ASP A 174 -1.18 5.65 6.09
CA ASP A 174 -0.53 5.18 7.31
C ASP A 174 0.99 5.40 7.28
N LEU A 175 1.65 5.10 6.16
CA LEU A 175 3.07 5.43 5.96
C LEU A 175 3.33 6.94 6.14
N GLY A 176 2.45 7.78 5.61
CA GLY A 176 2.51 9.24 5.77
C GLY A 176 2.38 9.70 7.21
N ILE A 177 1.55 9.05 8.02
CA ILE A 177 1.43 9.30 9.46
C ILE A 177 2.74 8.92 10.16
N VAL A 178 3.27 7.72 9.93
CA VAL A 178 4.50 7.25 10.58
C VAL A 178 5.70 8.11 10.20
N LYS A 179 5.81 8.57 8.95
CA LYS A 179 6.87 9.49 8.52
C LYS A 179 6.77 10.86 9.22
N ARG A 180 5.57 11.45 9.32
CA ARG A 180 5.36 12.70 10.07
C ARG A 180 5.65 12.52 11.56
N ASN A 181 5.28 11.38 12.13
CA ASN A 181 5.62 11.04 13.51
C ASN A 181 7.15 10.98 13.70
N ARG A 182 7.88 10.38 12.75
CA ARG A 182 9.35 10.34 12.77
C ARG A 182 9.98 11.74 12.75
N GLU A 183 9.48 12.63 11.90
CA GLU A 183 9.96 14.03 11.85
C GLU A 183 9.68 14.78 13.16
N ALA A 184 8.50 14.58 13.74
CA ALA A 184 8.15 15.16 15.04
C ALA A 184 9.03 14.61 16.18
N PHE A 185 9.31 13.30 16.15
CA PHE A 185 10.16 12.63 17.14
C PHE A 185 11.63 13.06 17.03
N ARG A 186 12.16 13.23 15.82
CA ARG A 186 13.55 13.69 15.59
C ARG A 186 13.80 15.10 16.12
N ASN A 187 12.80 15.96 16.07
CA ASN A 187 12.89 17.33 16.55
C ASN A 187 12.59 17.47 18.05
N TYR A 188 12.31 16.36 18.74
CA TYR A 188 11.93 16.34 20.14
C TYR A 188 13.10 15.93 21.04
N ASN A 189 13.47 16.80 21.99
CA ASN A 189 14.58 16.59 22.92
C ASN A 189 14.12 16.25 24.35
N GLY A 190 12.88 15.81 24.55
CA GLY A 190 12.32 15.50 25.88
C GLY A 190 12.29 14.02 26.22
N THR A 191 11.73 13.69 27.39
CA THR A 191 11.40 12.30 27.76
C THR A 191 10.22 11.80 26.95
N TRP A 192 10.28 10.53 26.56
CA TRP A 192 9.21 9.86 25.83
C TRP A 192 8.98 8.48 26.42
N ARG A 193 7.76 7.98 26.28
CA ARG A 193 7.40 6.61 26.65
C ARG A 193 6.62 5.94 25.52
N LYS A 194 6.80 4.63 25.38
CA LYS A 194 6.05 3.82 24.42
C LYS A 194 4.91 3.13 25.16
N ASP A 195 3.71 3.24 24.61
CA ASP A 195 2.53 2.52 25.10
C ASP A 195 2.52 1.07 24.59
N ASN A 196 1.81 0.18 25.27
CA ASN A 196 1.66 -1.23 24.88
C ASN A 196 0.97 -1.40 23.51
N SER A 197 0.26 -0.36 23.06
CA SER A 197 -0.32 -0.26 21.72
C SER A 197 0.69 0.16 20.63
N GLY A 198 1.97 0.34 20.97
CA GLY A 198 3.03 0.77 20.04
C GLY A 198 3.06 2.29 19.76
N ASN A 199 2.21 3.08 20.41
CA ASN A 199 2.18 4.54 20.30
C ASN A 199 3.32 5.18 21.09
N ILE A 200 3.82 6.33 20.65
CA ILE A 200 4.84 7.10 21.37
C ILE A 200 4.20 8.32 22.02
N ILE A 201 4.34 8.46 23.33
CA ILE A 201 3.83 9.60 24.10
C ILE A 201 5.01 10.53 24.39
N LEU A 202 4.90 11.75 23.88
CA LEU A 202 5.83 12.85 24.15
C LEU A 202 5.37 13.58 25.41
N GLU A 203 6.07 13.37 26.52
CA GLU A 203 5.60 13.83 27.84
C GLU A 203 5.62 15.36 27.98
N SER A 204 6.63 16.04 27.44
CA SER A 204 6.75 17.50 27.59
C SER A 204 5.78 18.30 26.71
N VAL A 205 5.22 17.67 25.67
CA VAL A 205 4.30 18.31 24.71
C VAL A 205 2.87 17.74 24.84
N ASN A 206 2.65 16.76 25.73
CA ASN A 206 1.40 16.02 25.90
C ASN A 206 0.78 15.57 24.57
N ARG A 207 1.63 15.06 23.66
CA ARG A 207 1.24 14.66 22.31
C ARG A 207 1.52 13.18 22.12
N THR A 208 0.51 12.45 21.63
CA THR A 208 0.63 11.02 21.31
C THR A 208 0.81 10.84 19.80
N LEU A 209 1.92 10.23 19.41
CA LEU A 209 2.21 9.80 18.05
C LEU A 209 1.54 8.44 17.82
N LYS A 210 0.34 8.47 17.23
CA LYS A 210 -0.45 7.27 16.91
C LYS A 210 0.16 6.53 15.72
N GLY A 211 0.23 5.20 15.79
CA GLY A 211 0.78 4.36 14.72
C GLY A 211 2.29 4.14 14.80
N GLY A 212 2.94 4.65 15.85
CA GLY A 212 4.37 4.48 16.11
C GLY A 212 5.28 5.37 15.26
N VAL A 213 6.57 5.11 15.38
CA VAL A 213 7.67 5.74 14.63
C VAL A 213 8.59 4.62 14.15
N MET A 214 9.15 4.75 12.95
CA MET A 214 10.24 3.88 12.48
C MET A 214 11.57 4.31 13.09
N SER A 215 12.40 3.34 13.45
CA SER A 215 13.67 3.50 14.14
C SER A 215 14.65 4.41 13.38
N VAL A 216 15.60 4.96 14.14
CA VAL A 216 16.67 5.81 13.63
C VAL A 216 17.90 4.92 13.45
N SER A 217 17.99 4.28 12.28
CA SER A 217 19.29 3.92 11.70
C SER A 217 19.95 5.18 11.14
#